data_AF-A0A6J7PIR0-F1
#
_entry.id   AF-A0A6J7PIR0-F1
#
_cell.length_a   1.000
_cell.length_b   1.000
_cell.length_c   1.000
_cell.angle_alpha   90.00
_cell.angle_beta   90.00
_cell.angle_gamma   90.00
#
_symmetry.space_group_name_H-M   'P 1'
#
loop_
_entity.id
_entity.type
_entity.pdbx_description
1 polymer ?
#
loop_
_entity_poly.entity_id
_entity_poly.type
_entity_poly.pdbx_seq_one_letter_code
_entity_poly.pdbx_strand_id
1 'polypeptide(L)'
;MLTFNQAFLELQTRVIAYALLLTDEYPSIERNKNIEVEFPEIKGGKSLNRWLPLVKWFLSSPLILVGLVYSVIALGMTFIAWIMTSATGNYPKWAGKFVLKTIRFWNRVNGYAFILVSDKYPSFGL
;
A
#
# COMPACT_ATOMS: atom_id res chain seq x y z
N MET A 1 5.63 12.94 -15.20
CA MET A 1 6.29 12.40 -13.98
C MET A 1 5.27 11.81 -13.01
N LEU A 2 4.21 12.52 -12.62
CA LEU A 2 3.22 11.98 -11.67
C LEU A 2 2.51 10.72 -12.19
N THR A 3 2.14 10.70 -13.47
CA THR A 3 1.53 9.55 -14.15
C THR A 3 2.39 8.29 -14.09
N PHE A 4 3.72 8.43 -14.23
CA PHE A 4 4.65 7.30 -14.11
C PHE A 4 4.70 6.77 -12.67
N ASN A 5 4.85 7.65 -11.69
CA ASN A 5 4.87 7.24 -10.27
C ASN A 5 3.56 6.56 -9.86
N GLN A 6 2.42 7.03 -10.39
CA GLN A 6 1.13 6.39 -10.17
C GLN A 6 1.07 5.00 -10.80
N ALA A 7 1.41 4.88 -12.08
CA ALA A 7 1.42 3.59 -12.76
C ALA A 7 2.36 2.58 -12.08
N PHE A 8 3.53 3.05 -11.63
CA PHE A 8 4.48 2.23 -10.88
C PHE A 8 3.91 1.76 -9.54
N LEU A 9 3.29 2.66 -8.76
CA LEU A 9 2.69 2.28 -7.46
C LEU A 9 1.48 1.35 -7.65
N GLU A 10 0.67 1.56 -8.68
CA GLU A 10 -0.43 0.66 -9.05
C GLU A 10 0.10 -0.74 -9.40
N LEU A 11 1.15 -0.83 -10.22
CA LEU A 11 1.80 -2.10 -10.54
C LEU A 11 2.39 -2.77 -9.29
N GLN A 12 3.14 -2.01 -8.48
CA GLN A 12 3.70 -2.52 -7.23
C GLN A 12 2.63 -3.05 -6.28
N THR A 13 1.50 -2.33 -6.13
CA THR A 13 0.38 -2.75 -5.30
C THR A 13 -0.21 -4.07 -5.78
N ARG A 14 -0.33 -4.25 -7.10
CA ARG A 14 -0.84 -5.50 -7.72
C ARG A 14 0.12 -6.66 -7.52
N VAL A 15 1.42 -6.44 -7.72
CA VAL A 15 2.46 -7.44 -7.45
C VAL A 15 2.42 -7.86 -5.98
N ILE A 16 2.31 -6.92 -5.04
CA ILE A 16 2.22 -7.22 -3.61
C ILE A 16 0.92 -7.95 -3.28
N ALA A 17 -0.22 -7.54 -3.83
CA ALA A 17 -1.50 -8.21 -3.60
C ALA A 17 -1.47 -9.67 -4.11
N TYR A 18 -0.89 -9.90 -5.28
CA TYR A 18 -0.67 -11.24 -5.83
C TYR A 18 0.27 -12.07 -4.94
N ALA A 19 1.43 -11.51 -4.59
CA ALA A 19 2.42 -12.19 -3.73
C ALA A 19 1.90 -12.53 -2.33
N LEU A 20 0.95 -11.75 -1.80
CA LEU A 20 0.31 -11.97 -0.51
C LEU A 20 -1.01 -12.75 -0.60
N LEU A 21 -1.33 -13.33 -1.76
CA LEU A 21 -2.50 -14.18 -2.01
C LEU A 21 -3.84 -13.47 -1.83
N LEU A 22 -3.92 -12.16 -2.11
CA LEU A 22 -5.18 -11.41 -2.11
C LEU A 22 -5.94 -11.51 -3.42
N THR A 23 -5.24 -11.86 -4.49
CA THR A 23 -5.80 -12.05 -5.81
C THR A 23 -5.05 -13.15 -6.53
N ASP A 24 -5.78 -13.93 -7.32
CA ASP A 24 -5.22 -14.95 -8.21
C ASP A 24 -4.91 -14.38 -9.61
N GLU A 25 -5.31 -13.13 -9.90
CA GLU A 25 -5.03 -12.48 -11.17
C GLU A 25 -3.54 -12.13 -11.28
N TYR A 26 -2.87 -12.67 -12.32
CA TYR A 26 -1.47 -12.37 -12.56
C TYR A 26 -1.26 -10.86 -12.79
N PRO A 27 -0.27 -10.22 -12.13
CA PRO A 27 -0.10 -8.78 -12.18
C PRO A 27 0.39 -8.33 -13.57
N SER A 28 -0.51 -7.76 -14.36
CA SER A 28 -0.19 -7.13 -15.65
C SER A 28 0.39 -5.73 -15.48
N ILE A 29 1.22 -5.29 -16.42
CA ILE A 29 1.70 -3.90 -16.51
C ILE A 29 0.55 -2.96 -16.91
N GLU A 30 -0.37 -3.46 -17.73
CA GLU A 30 -1.59 -2.72 -18.12
C GLU A 30 -2.48 -2.45 -16.91
N ARG A 31 -3.24 -1.37 -16.93
CA ARG A 31 -4.07 -0.95 -15.78
C ARG A 31 -5.16 -1.98 -15.47
N ASN A 32 -5.40 -2.26 -14.18
CA ASN A 32 -6.42 -3.20 -13.72
C ASN A 32 -7.45 -2.48 -12.84
N LYS A 33 -8.73 -2.55 -13.21
CA LYS A 33 -9.85 -1.90 -12.49
C LYS A 33 -10.09 -2.42 -11.08
N ASN A 34 -9.65 -3.63 -10.77
CA ASN A 34 -9.87 -4.26 -9.47
C ASN A 34 -8.91 -3.72 -8.39
N ILE A 35 -7.72 -3.25 -8.79
CA ILE A 35 -6.66 -2.81 -7.88
C ILE A 35 -6.09 -1.51 -8.43
N GLU A 36 -6.74 -0.41 -8.09
CA GLU A 36 -6.34 0.94 -8.49
C GLU A 36 -5.87 1.76 -7.28
N VAL A 37 -4.94 2.67 -7.51
CA VAL A 37 -4.45 3.62 -6.51
C VAL A 37 -4.71 5.03 -6.99
N GLU A 38 -5.66 5.69 -6.34
CA GLU A 38 -6.04 7.05 -6.68
C GLU A 38 -5.08 8.06 -6.04
N PHE A 39 -4.57 8.97 -6.86
CA PHE A 39 -3.77 10.09 -6.38
C PHE A 39 -4.68 11.31 -6.16
N PRO A 40 -4.48 12.06 -5.06
CA PRO A 40 -5.19 13.31 -4.89
C PRO A 40 -4.76 14.31 -5.97
N GLU A 41 -5.65 15.22 -6.33
CA GLU A 41 -5.34 16.27 -7.29
C GLU A 41 -4.31 17.24 -6.70
N ILE A 42 -3.13 17.29 -7.33
CA ILE A 42 -2.04 18.21 -7.00
C ILE A 42 -1.77 19.05 -8.23
N LYS A 43 -2.18 20.33 -8.21
CA LYS A 43 -2.11 21.30 -9.32
C LYS A 43 -0.67 21.60 -9.76
N GLY A 44 0.01 20.61 -10.35
CA GLY A 44 1.44 20.64 -10.65
C GLY A 44 2.34 20.79 -9.42
N GLY A 45 1.89 20.31 -8.25
CA GLY A 45 2.62 20.46 -6.98
C GLY A 45 2.58 21.86 -6.36
N LYS A 46 1.89 22.84 -6.96
CA LYS A 46 1.76 24.20 -6.40
C LYS A 46 1.08 24.24 -5.02
N SER A 47 0.30 23.22 -4.70
CA SER A 47 -0.38 23.07 -3.42
C SER A 47 0.48 22.42 -2.32
N LEU A 48 1.72 22.01 -2.64
CA LEU A 48 2.61 21.31 -1.72
C LEU A 48 3.74 22.23 -1.25
N ASN A 49 4.09 22.13 0.02
CA ASN A 49 5.18 22.93 0.58
C ASN A 49 6.56 22.34 0.19
N ARG A 50 7.40 23.17 -0.45
CA ARG A 50 8.70 22.80 -1.02
C ARG A 50 9.74 22.35 0.02
N TRP A 51 9.64 22.81 1.25
CA TRP A 51 10.58 22.49 2.34
C TRP A 51 10.13 21.34 3.22
N LEU A 52 8.85 20.99 3.13
CA LEU A 52 8.24 19.92 3.92
C LEU A 52 8.83 18.52 3.67
N PRO A 53 9.34 18.12 2.47
CA PRO A 53 9.83 16.76 2.23
C PRO A 53 10.85 16.26 3.25
N LEU A 54 11.82 17.09 3.64
CA LEU A 54 12.83 16.74 4.65
C LEU A 54 12.21 16.46 6.02
N VAL A 55 11.25 17.29 6.42
CA VAL A 55 10.50 17.11 7.67
C VAL A 55 9.63 15.85 7.60
N LYS A 56 9.01 15.58 6.46
CA LYS A 56 8.18 14.37 6.27
C LYS A 56 8.99 13.09 6.41
N TRP A 57 10.24 13.06 5.94
CA TRP A 57 11.11 11.89 6.11
C TRP A 57 11.45 11.63 7.58
N PHE A 58 11.62 12.68 8.38
CA PHE A 58 11.75 12.53 9.82
C PHE A 58 10.45 12.04 10.46
N LEU A 59 9.32 12.68 10.12
CA LEU A 59 7.99 12.35 10.66
C LEU A 59 7.44 11.00 10.18
N SER A 60 7.98 10.43 9.10
CA SER A 60 7.58 9.10 8.62
C SER A 60 8.20 7.98 9.43
N SER A 61 9.25 8.23 10.22
CA SER A 61 9.92 7.21 11.04
C SER A 61 8.96 6.41 11.95
N PRO A 62 7.98 7.02 12.67
CA PRO A 62 7.04 6.25 13.49
C PRO A 62 6.03 5.49 12.63
N LEU A 63 5.62 6.05 11.48
CA LEU A 63 4.70 5.39 10.55
C LEU A 63 5.34 4.14 9.94
N ILE A 64 6.62 4.22 9.57
CA ILE A 64 7.38 3.09 9.04
C ILE A 64 7.49 2.00 10.10
N LEU A 65 7.82 2.36 11.35
CA LEU A 65 7.90 1.38 12.44
C LEU A 65 6.58 0.63 12.65
N VAL A 66 5.46 1.36 12.72
CA VAL A 66 4.11 0.75 12.84
C VAL A 66 3.78 -0.09 11.61
N GLY A 67 4.11 0.39 10.41
CA GLY A 67 3.94 -0.34 9.16
C GLY A 67 4.71 -1.65 9.14
N LEU A 68 5.94 -1.69 9.67
CA LEU A 68 6.74 -2.90 9.77
C LEU A 68 6.09 -3.93 10.69
N VAL A 69 5.55 -3.50 11.83
CA VAL A 69 4.79 -4.38 12.73
C VAL A 69 3.57 -4.97 12.02
N TYR A 70 2.78 -4.14 11.33
CA TYR A 70 1.64 -4.63 10.54
C TYR A 70 2.08 -5.59 9.42
N SER A 71 3.21 -5.34 8.75
CA SER A 71 3.74 -6.23 7.72
C SER A 71 4.13 -7.59 8.28
N VAL A 72 4.78 -7.67 9.45
CA VAL A 72 5.13 -8.95 10.08
C VAL A 72 3.87 -9.74 10.43
N ILE A 73 2.86 -9.07 11.00
CA ILE A 73 1.56 -9.71 11.29
C ILE A 73 0.90 -10.18 9.99
N ALA A 74 0.88 -9.34 8.96
CA ALA A 74 0.29 -9.66 7.65
C ALA A 74 0.97 -10.88 7.01
N LEU A 75 2.30 -10.98 7.07
CA LEU A 75 3.04 -12.15 6.58
C LEU A 75 2.68 -13.43 7.34
N GLY A 76 2.59 -13.36 8.67
CA GLY A 76 2.14 -14.50 9.48
C GLY A 76 0.70 -14.92 9.14
N MET A 77 -0.20 -13.95 8.98
CA MET A 77 -1.59 -14.20 8.58
C MET A 77 -1.68 -14.79 7.17
N THR A 78 -0.91 -14.29 6.21
CA THR A 78 -0.83 -14.83 4.85
C THR A 78 -0.32 -16.27 4.85
N PHE A 79 0.69 -16.58 5.66
CA PHE A 79 1.19 -17.96 5.77
C PHE A 79 0.12 -18.92 6.33
N ILE A 80 -0.59 -18.52 7.38
CA ILE A 80 -1.71 -19.29 7.92
C ILE A 80 -2.84 -19.41 6.89
N ALA A 81 -3.16 -18.31 6.21
CA ALA A 81 -4.19 -18.28 5.17
C ALA A 81 -3.87 -19.22 4.01
N TRP A 82 -2.61 -19.30 3.61
CA TRP A 82 -2.14 -20.24 2.60
C TRP A 82 -2.40 -21.69 3.01
N ILE A 83 -2.01 -22.09 4.23
CA ILE A 83 -2.28 -23.44 4.76
C ILE A 83 -3.79 -23.73 4.78
N MET A 84 -4.60 -22.80 5.31
CA MET A 84 -6.06 -22.95 5.37
C MET A 84 -6.68 -23.06 3.98
N THR A 85 -6.22 -22.27 3.02
CA THR A 85 -6.72 -22.28 1.64
C THR A 85 -6.35 -23.58 0.96
N SER A 86 -5.13 -24.10 1.14
CA SER A 86 -4.73 -25.41 0.61
C SER A 86 -5.57 -26.56 1.19
N ALA A 87 -6.02 -26.46 2.45
CA ALA A 87 -6.86 -27.47 3.08
C ALA A 87 -8.35 -27.35 2.74
N THR A 88 -8.88 -26.13 2.61
CA THR A 88 -10.34 -25.86 2.51
C THR A 88 -10.79 -25.32 1.16
N GLY A 89 -9.86 -24.96 0.28
CA GLY A 89 -10.12 -24.24 -0.97
C GLY A 89 -10.60 -22.79 -0.80
N ASN A 90 -10.73 -22.29 0.44
CA ASN A 90 -11.32 -21.00 0.72
C ASN A 90 -10.35 -20.08 1.46
N TYR A 91 -10.12 -18.89 0.92
CA TYR A 91 -9.26 -17.90 1.55
C TYR A 91 -9.95 -17.24 2.76
N PRO A 92 -9.29 -17.21 3.94
CA PRO A 92 -9.91 -16.65 5.13
C PRO A 92 -10.11 -15.13 5.03
N LYS A 93 -11.37 -14.69 5.10
CA LYS A 93 -11.75 -13.26 5.01
C LYS A 93 -11.06 -12.37 6.05
N TRP A 94 -10.78 -12.90 7.24
CA TRP A 94 -10.11 -12.14 8.31
C TRP A 94 -8.66 -11.78 7.93
N ALA A 95 -7.92 -12.73 7.33
CA ALA A 95 -6.55 -12.51 6.88
C ALA A 95 -6.54 -11.48 5.73
N GLY A 96 -7.43 -11.68 4.75
CA GLY A 96 -7.52 -10.80 3.58
C GLY A 96 -7.85 -9.37 3.96
N LYS A 97 -8.77 -9.16 4.91
CA LYS A 97 -9.11 -7.82 5.41
C LYS A 97 -7.92 -7.15 6.08
N PHE A 98 -7.15 -7.87 6.88
CA PHE A 98 -5.98 -7.31 7.57
C PHE A 98 -4.85 -6.97 6.59
N VAL A 99 -4.52 -7.90 5.70
CA VAL A 99 -3.46 -7.71 4.71
C VAL A 99 -3.81 -6.58 3.74
N LEU A 100 -5.06 -6.50 3.28
CA LEU A 100 -5.53 -5.39 2.43
C LEU A 100 -5.35 -4.04 3.10
N LYS A 101 -5.76 -3.93 4.37
CA LYS A 101 -5.60 -2.70 5.13
C LYS A 101 -4.13 -2.34 5.35
N THR A 102 -3.27 -3.34 5.51
CA THR A 102 -1.81 -3.16 5.62
C THR A 102 -1.22 -2.60 4.33
N ILE A 103 -1.62 -3.13 3.16
CA ILE A 103 -1.23 -2.58 1.86
C ILE A 103 -1.72 -1.12 1.72
N ARG A 104 -2.98 -0.83 2.08
CA ARG A 104 -3.53 0.53 2.07
C ARG A 104 -2.78 1.49 3.01
N PHE A 105 -2.31 1.00 4.15
CA PHE A 105 -1.48 1.78 5.06
C PHE A 105 -0.15 2.15 4.39
N TRP A 106 0.55 1.18 3.80
CA TRP A 106 1.79 1.44 3.08
C TRP A 106 1.62 2.37 1.88
N ASN A 107 0.51 2.25 1.12
CA ASN A 107 0.23 3.18 0.02
C ASN A 107 0.04 4.62 0.51
N ARG A 108 -0.58 4.84 1.69
CA ARG A 108 -0.67 6.18 2.31
C ARG A 108 0.69 6.70 2.75
N VAL A 109 1.53 5.85 3.37
CA VAL A 109 2.89 6.22 3.78
C VAL A 109 3.75 6.57 2.55
N ASN A 110 3.69 5.78 1.49
CA ASN A 110 4.38 6.05 0.22
C ASN A 110 3.93 7.36 -0.41
N GLY A 111 2.62 7.61 -0.45
CA GLY A 111 2.06 8.86 -0.95
C GLY A 111 2.52 10.08 -0.16
N TYR A 112 2.63 9.97 1.17
CA TYR A 112 3.05 11.06 2.04
C TYR A 112 4.57 11.32 1.98
N ALA A 113 5.39 10.27 2.12
CA ALA A 113 6.83 10.42 2.38
C ALA A 113 7.72 10.31 1.13
N PHE A 114 7.35 9.47 0.15
CA PHE A 114 8.23 9.16 -0.99
C PHE A 114 7.74 9.77 -2.30
N ILE A 115 6.45 9.61 -2.61
CA ILE A 115 5.84 10.16 -3.83
C ILE A 115 5.45 11.63 -3.63
N LEU A 116 5.29 12.06 -2.37
CA LEU A 116 5.01 13.43 -1.97
C LEU A 116 3.72 13.99 -2.63
N VAL A 117 2.68 13.18 -2.76
CA VAL A 117 1.37 13.59 -3.31
C VAL A 117 0.44 14.25 -2.28
N SER A 118 0.78 14.17 -0.99
CA SER A 118 -0.03 14.75 0.08
C SER A 118 0.84 15.28 1.22
N ASP A 119 0.49 16.45 1.74
CA ASP A 119 1.08 17.04 2.96
C ASP A 119 0.36 16.60 4.24
N LYS A 120 -0.78 15.91 4.12
CA LYS A 120 -1.56 15.45 5.28
C LYS A 120 -0.89 14.23 5.92
N TYR A 121 -0.62 14.31 7.22
CA TYR A 121 -0.03 13.19 7.97
C TYR A 121 -0.97 11.96 7.95
N PRO A 122 -0.48 10.77 7.53
CA PRO A 122 -1.27 9.54 7.54
C PRO A 122 -1.71 9.12 8.94
N SER A 123 -2.90 8.50 9.04
CA SER A 123 -3.32 7.88 10.30
C SER A 123 -2.63 6.52 10.51
N PHE A 124 -2.32 6.20 11.77
CA PHE A 124 -1.75 4.90 12.19
C PHE A 124 -2.73 3.73 12.09
N GLY A 125 -4.02 4.00 11.87
CA GLY A 125 -5.07 2.98 11.79
C GLY A 125 -5.10 2.27 10.45
N LEU A 126 -5.55 1.02 10.48
CA LEU A 126 -5.76 0.11 9.34
C LEU A 126 -7.15 0.25 8.71
#